data_AF-A0A8T4TQK7-F1
#
_entry.id   AF-A0A8T4TQK7-F1
#
_cell.length_a   1.000
_cell.length_b   1.000
_cell.length_c   1.000
_cell.angle_alpha   90.00
_cell.angle_beta   90.00
_cell.angle_gamma   90.00
#
_symmetry.space_group_name_H-M   'P 1'
#
loop_
_entity.id
_entity.type
_entity.pdbx_description
1 polymer ?
#
loop_
_entity_poly.entity_id
_entity_poly.type
_entity_poly.pdbx_seq_one_letter_code
_entity_poly.pdbx_strand_id
1 'polypeptide(L)' 'MVKYLCKDCSYRFKTRTGNMPKNCPACGSTRNLVKDYDAESLLKEVMEGDPL' A
#
# COMPACT_ATOMS: atom_id res chain seq x y z
N MET A 1 0.56 -10.00 -0.82
CA MET A 1 1.69 -9.02 -0.85
C MET A 1 1.09 -7.65 -0.75
N VAL A 2 1.62 -6.79 0.13
CA VAL A 2 1.08 -5.42 0.31
C VAL A 2 1.85 -4.48 -0.60
N LYS A 3 1.15 -3.66 -1.39
CA LYS A 3 1.75 -2.60 -2.21
C LYS A 3 1.83 -1.32 -1.38
N TYR A 4 2.92 -0.58 -1.54
CA TYR A 4 3.13 0.73 -0.94
C TYR A 4 3.49 1.76 -2.02
N LEU A 5 3.02 2.98 -1.83
CA LEU A 5 3.32 4.16 -2.63
C LEU A 5 4.05 5.17 -1.76
N CYS A 6 5.20 5.66 -2.23
CA CYS A 6 5.84 6.83 -1.65
C CYS A 6 5.22 8.11 -2.22
N LYS A 7 4.71 8.99 -1.36
CA LYS A 7 4.14 10.28 -1.80
C LYS A 7 5.20 11.32 -2.19
N ASP A 8 6.45 11.07 -1.83
CA ASP A 8 7.57 11.98 -2.09
C ASP A 8 8.10 11.83 -3.53
N CYS A 9 8.36 10.59 -3.95
CA CYS A 9 8.92 10.28 -5.27
C CYS A 9 7.97 9.48 -6.17
N SER A 10 6.74 9.22 -5.73
CA SER A 10 5.74 8.40 -6.44
C SER A 10 6.15 6.96 -6.75
N TYR A 11 7.24 6.46 -6.13
CA TYR A 11 7.70 5.08 -6.33
C TYR A 11 6.76 4.07 -5.68
N ARG A 12 6.41 3.02 -6.43
CA ARG A 12 5.55 1.91 -5.98
C ARG A 12 6.36 0.65 -5.76
N PHE A 13 6.17 -0.01 -4.63
CA PHE A 13 6.89 -1.24 -4.30
C PHE A 13 6.04 -2.20 -3.47
N LYS A 14 6.39 -3.48 -3.52
CA LYS A 14 5.68 -4.57 -2.85
C LYS A 14 6.50 -5.06 -1.66
N THR A 15 5.85 -5.29 -0.52
CA THR A 15 6.47 -5.99 0.61
C THR A 15 5.77 -7.33 0.83
N ARG A 16 6.56 -8.33 1.26
CA ARG A 16 6.03 -9.61 1.73
C ARG A 16 5.48 -9.52 3.14
N THR A 17 6.12 -8.73 3.98
CA THR A 17 5.73 -8.48 5.37
C THR A 17 4.59 -7.46 5.41
N GLY A 18 3.50 -7.76 6.12
CA GLY A 18 2.41 -6.82 6.36
C GLY A 18 2.83 -5.57 7.15
N ASN A 19 4.05 -5.57 7.70
CA ASN A 19 4.66 -4.42 8.34
C ASN A 19 4.96 -3.31 7.34
N MET A 20 4.62 -2.09 7.74
CA MET A 20 4.89 -0.90 6.97
C MET A 20 6.40 -0.64 6.90
N PRO A 21 6.98 -0.52 5.69
CA PRO A 21 8.38 -0.20 5.54
C PRO A 21 8.68 1.18 6.13
N LYS A 22 9.84 1.32 6.79
CA LYS A 22 10.27 2.60 7.41
C LYS A 22 10.81 3.60 6.39
N ASN A 23 11.22 3.15 5.21
CA ASN A 23 11.92 3.95 4.21
C ASN A 23 11.45 3.58 2.80
N CYS A 24 11.35 4.57 1.92
CA CYS A 24 11.20 4.33 0.50
C CYS A 24 12.51 3.76 -0.08
N PRO A 25 12.49 2.61 -0.78
CA PRO A 25 13.70 2.02 -1.37
C PRO A 25 14.25 2.81 -2.57
N ALA A 26 13.48 3.74 -3.14
CA ALA A 26 13.92 4.54 -4.29
C ALA A 26 14.57 5.87 -3.89
N CYS A 27 13.92 6.66 -3.01
CA CYS A 27 14.43 7.96 -2.60
C CYS A 27 14.96 8.02 -1.17
N GLY A 28 14.83 6.95 -0.39
CA GLY A 28 15.23 6.91 1.02
C GLY A 28 14.29 7.66 1.98
N SER A 29 13.23 8.32 1.47
CA SER A 29 12.31 9.10 2.31
C SER A 29 11.67 8.23 3.38
N THR A 30 11.72 8.71 4.62
CA THR A 30 11.15 8.06 5.82
C THR A 30 9.72 8.50 6.10
N ARG A 31 9.23 9.51 5.39
CA ARG A 31 7.93 10.14 5.62
C ARG A 31 7.05 9.91 4.41
N ASN A 32 5.76 9.68 4.65
CA ASN A 32 4.72 9.57 3.62
C ASN A 32 4.79 8.34 2.70
N LEU A 33 4.95 7.16 3.29
CA LEU A 33 4.59 5.90 2.65
C LEU A 33 3.10 5.65 2.91
N VAL A 34 2.34 5.20 1.92
CA VAL A 34 0.94 4.79 2.09
C VAL A 34 0.75 3.41 1.50
N LYS A 35 -0.21 2.64 2.01
CA LYS A 35 -0.63 1.41 1.37
C LYS A 35 -1.34 1.76 0.07
N ASP A 36 -0.84 1.20 -1.02
CA ASP A 36 -1.42 1.30 -2.35
C ASP A 36 -2.43 0.16 -2.47
N TYR A 37 -3.63 0.37 -1.94
CA TYR A 37 -4.74 -0.55 -2.14
C TYR A 37 -5.18 -0.43 -3.59
N ASP A 38 -5.10 -1.54 -4.33
CA ASP A 38 -5.60 -1.57 -5.69
C ASP A 38 -7.13 -1.44 -5.66
N ALA A 39 -7.72 -0.78 -6.66
CA ALA A 39 -9.16 -0.55 -6.71
C ALA A 39 -9.94 -1.88 -6.64
N GLU A 40 -9.41 -2.94 -7.25
CA GLU A 40 -9.96 -4.29 -7.15
C GLU A 40 -9.97 -4.84 -5.71
N SER A 41 -8.97 -4.51 -4.90
CA SER A 41 -8.92 -4.99 -3.50
C SER A 41 -9.98 -4.29 -2.66
N LEU A 42 -10.16 -2.98 -2.85
CA LEU A 42 -11.21 -2.21 -2.18
C LEU A 42 -12.61 -2.66 -2.63
N LEU A 43 -12.79 -2.92 -3.93
CA LEU A 43 -14.06 -3.43 -4.45
C LEU A 43 -14.42 -4.80 -3.87
N LYS A 44 -13.44 -5.71 -3.72
CA LYS A 44 -13.67 -6.99 -3.04
C LYS A 44 -14.05 -6.83 -1.57
N GLU A 45 -13.36 -5.97 -0.82
CA GLU A 45 -13.71 -5.70 0.59
C GLU A 45 -15.14 -5.14 0.72
N VAL A 46 -15.60 -4.30 -0.22
CA VAL A 46 -16.95 -3.74 -0.24
C VAL A 46 -18.01 -4.76 -0.69
N MET A 47 -17.67 -5.65 -1.63
CA MET A 47 -18.60 -6.66 -2.16
C MET A 47 -18.69 -7.93 -1.30
N GLU A 48 -17.66 -8.25 -0.52
CA GLU A 48 -17.61 -9.44 0.36
C GLU A 48 -17.94 -9.12 1.83
N GLY A 49 -18.26 -7.86 2.16
CA GLY A 49 -18.86 -7.50 3.45
C GLY A 49 -20.32 -7.92 3.51
N ASP A 50 -20.64 -8.88 4.38
CA ASP A 50 -21.95 -9.45 4.71
C ASP A 50 -23.18 -8.55 4.37
N PRO A 51 -24.15 -9.03 3.57
CA PRO A 51 -25.47 -8.40 3.52
C PRO A 51 -26.16 -8.63 4.87
N LEU A 52 -26.52 -7.52 5.52
CA LEU A 52 -27.35 -7.48 6.73
C LEU A 52 -28.71 -8.14 6.51
#